data_AF-A0A158JPI5-F1
#
_entry.id   AF-A0A158JPI5-F1
#
_cell.length_a   1.000
_cell.length_b   1.000
_cell.length_c   1.000
_cell.angle_alpha   90.00
_cell.angle_beta   90.00
_cell.angle_gamma   90.00
#
_symmetry.space_group_name_H-M   'P 1'
#
loop_
_entity.id
_entity.type
_entity.pdbx_description
1 polymer ?
#
loop_
_entity_poly.entity_id
_entity_poly.type
_entity_poly.pdbx_seq_one_letter_code
_entity_poly.pdbx_strand_id
1 'polypeptide(L)' 'MTIRRSTVEHVFGTLKHWMGPAHFLTRTLGRVSTEMSLQVLAYNLKRVMNILGVAEMMKAMRMAGS' A
#
# COMPACT_ATOMS: atom_id res chain seq x y z
N MET A 1 23.11 0.31 -6.30
CA MET A 1 21.66 0.10 -6.57
C MET A 1 21.02 -1.05 -5.76
N THR A 2 21.80 -1.83 -5.01
CA THR A 2 21.34 -3.01 -4.24
C THR A 2 20.45 -2.67 -3.04
N ILE A 3 20.75 -1.57 -2.32
CA ILE A 3 20.04 -1.17 -1.09
C ILE A 3 18.55 -0.90 -1.35
N ARG A 4 18.21 -0.23 -2.47
CA ARG A 4 16.80 0.05 -2.82
C ARG A 4 15.99 -1.22 -3.06
N ARG A 5 16.60 -2.30 -3.55
CA ARG A 5 15.92 -3.59 -3.77
C ARG A 5 15.54 -4.23 -2.43
N SER A 6 16.46 -4.23 -1.47
CA SER A 6 16.21 -4.77 -0.13
C SER A 6 15.10 -4.02 0.62
N THR A 7 14.99 -2.70 0.47
CA THR A 7 13.92 -1.92 1.12
C THR A 7 12.54 -2.24 0.56
N VAL A 8 12.41 -2.42 -0.76
CA VAL A 8 11.10 -2.69 -1.39
C VAL A 8 10.69 -4.16 -1.25
N GLU A 9 11.64 -5.09 -1.13
CA GLU A 9 11.37 -6.52 -0.92
C GLU A 9 10.47 -6.77 0.29
N HIS A 10 10.71 -6.08 1.40
CA HIS A 10 9.86 -6.18 2.60
C HIS A 10 8.42 -5.71 2.33
N VAL A 11 8.25 -4.63 1.56
CA VAL A 11 6.93 -4.12 1.17
C VAL A 11 6.19 -5.14 0.33
N PHE A 12 6.84 -5.70 -0.69
CA PHE A 12 6.26 -6.73 -1.54
C PHE A 12 5.96 -8.02 -0.76
N GLY A 13 6.79 -8.38 0.22
CA GLY A 13 6.54 -9.51 1.13
C GLY A 13 5.27 -9.30 1.94
N THR A 14 5.11 -8.10 2.52
CA THR A 14 3.92 -7.74 3.31
C THR A 14 2.65 -7.75 2.46
N LEU A 15 2.70 -7.13 1.27
CA LEU A 15 1.55 -7.11 0.34
C LEU A 15 1.12 -8.52 -0.05
N LYS A 16 2.06 -9.38 -0.48
CA LYS A 16 1.75 -10.77 -0.82
C LYS A 16 1.20 -11.56 0.37
N HIS A 17 1.71 -11.32 1.58
CA HIS A 17 1.20 -11.95 2.78
C HIS A 17 -0.26 -11.54 3.07
N TRP A 18 -0.58 -10.25 2.92
CA TRP A 18 -1.95 -9.74 3.12
C TRP A 18 -2.94 -10.21 2.04
N MET A 19 -2.47 -10.44 0.82
CA MET A 19 -3.27 -11.00 -0.28
C MET A 19 -3.71 -12.43 0.00
N GLY A 20 -2.98 -13.18 0.84
CA GLY A 20 -3.28 -14.58 1.10
C GLY A 20 -3.06 -15.49 -0.13
N PRO A 21 -3.65 -16.70 -0.13
CA PRO A 21 -3.42 -17.71 -1.16
C PRO A 21 -4.08 -17.40 -2.52
N ALA A 22 -5.05 -16.49 -2.56
CA ALA A 22 -5.69 -16.04 -3.79
C ALA A 22 -5.27 -14.59 -4.09
N HIS A 23 -4.30 -14.42 -4.98
CA HIS A 23 -3.66 -13.12 -5.20
C HIS A 23 -4.61 -12.05 -5.78
N PHE A 24 -5.51 -12.43 -6.68
CA PHE A 24 -6.42 -11.48 -7.31
C PHE A 24 -7.83 -12.08 -7.44
N LEU A 25 -8.82 -11.28 -7.10
CA LEU A 25 -10.23 -11.61 -7.26
C LEU A 25 -10.73 -11.30 -8.68
N THR A 26 -10.06 -10.36 -9.36
CA THR A 26 -10.43 -9.91 -10.69
C THR A 26 -9.67 -10.63 -11.80
N ARG A 27 -10.21 -10.56 -13.01
CA ARG A 27 -9.60 -11.07 -14.25
C ARG A 27 -9.39 -9.91 -15.22
N THR A 28 -8.40 -10.05 -16.11
CA THR A 28 -7.89 -9.05 -17.07
C THR A 28 -6.98 -7.99 -16.44
N LEU A 29 -5.98 -7.54 -17.21
CA LEU A 29 -4.91 -6.67 -16.72
C LEU A 29 -5.44 -5.35 -16.15
N GLY A 30 -6.45 -4.74 -16.78
CA GLY A 30 -7.02 -3.48 -16.30
C GLY A 30 -7.58 -3.61 -14.87
N ARG A 31 -8.39 -4.65 -14.63
CA ARG A 31 -9.02 -4.86 -13.32
C ARG A 31 -8.02 -5.30 -12.25
N VAL A 32 -7.09 -6.19 -12.62
CA VAL A 32 -6.00 -6.63 -11.73
C VAL A 32 -5.10 -5.46 -11.34
N SER A 33 -4.82 -4.54 -12.28
CA SER A 33 -4.02 -3.34 -11.98
C SER A 33 -4.70 -2.43 -10.96
N THR A 34 -6.03 -2.28 -11.05
CA THR A 34 -6.82 -1.51 -10.07
C THR A 34 -6.77 -2.18 -8.71
N GLU A 35 -6.96 -3.50 -8.66
CA GLU A 35 -6.90 -4.27 -7.42
C GLU A 35 -5.52 -4.15 -6.75
N MET A 36 -4.44 -4.31 -7.52
CA MET A 36 -3.08 -4.10 -7.03
C MET A 36 -2.85 -2.68 -6.51
N SER A 37 -3.39 -1.67 -7.22
CA SER A 37 -3.28 -0.25 -6.81
C SER A 37 -3.98 0.02 -5.48
N LEU A 38 -5.15 -0.59 -5.25
CA LEU A 38 -5.88 -0.46 -3.99
C LEU A 38 -5.12 -1.10 -2.82
N GLN A 39 -4.48 -2.25 -3.04
CA GLN A 39 -3.67 -2.89 -1.99
C GLN A 39 -2.43 -2.06 -1.64
N VAL A 40 -1.74 -1.51 -2.65
CA VAL A 40 -0.61 -0.59 -2.42
C VAL A 40 -1.07 0.65 -1.67
N LEU A 41 -2.23 1.21 -2.02
CA LEU A 41 -2.81 2.35 -1.31
C LEU A 41 -3.09 2.00 0.16
N ALA A 42 -3.72 0.86 0.43
CA ALA A 42 -3.99 0.41 1.80
C ALA A 42 -2.69 0.21 2.61
N TYR A 43 -1.66 -0.38 2.01
CA TYR A 43 -0.34 -0.49 2.64
C TYR A 43 0.26 0.88 2.97
N ASN A 44 0.21 1.82 2.02
CA ASN A 44 0.75 3.17 2.22
C ASN A 44 0.00 3.91 3.33
N LEU A 45 -1.32 3.83 3.39
CA LEU A 45 -2.10 4.43 4.47
C LEU A 45 -1.72 3.82 5.83
N LYS A 46 -1.61 2.49 5.92
CA LYS A 46 -1.18 1.81 7.14
C LYS A 46 0.24 2.21 7.55
N ARG A 47 1.15 2.37 6.58
CA ARG A 47 2.51 2.83 6.82
C ARG A 47 2.55 4.27 7.34
N VAL A 48 1.78 5.18 6.74
CA VAL A 48 1.68 6.57 7.20
C VAL A 48 1.10 6.66 8.60
N MET A 49 0.03 5.90 8.90
CA MET A 49 -0.53 5.81 10.25
C MET A 49 0.51 5.35 11.27
N ASN A 50 1.36 4.38 10.92
CA ASN A 50 2.42 3.90 11.81
C ASN A 50 3.56 4.90 12.01
N ILE A 51 3.85 5.76 11.03
CA ILE A 51 4.95 6.74 11.09
C ILE A 51 4.50 8.03 11.81
N LEU A 52 3.32 8.55 11.46
CA LEU A 52 2.84 9.85 11.94
C LEU A 52 1.82 9.74 13.08
N GLY A 53 1.16 8.59 13.22
CA GLY A 53 -0.05 8.46 14.03
C GLY A 53 -1.31 8.91 13.29
N VAL A 54 -2.47 8.45 13.76
CA VAL A 54 -3.77 8.69 13.11
C VAL A 54 -4.17 10.16 13.14
N ALA A 55 -3.94 10.86 14.26
CA ALA A 55 -4.34 12.25 14.43
C ALA A 55 -3.62 13.19 13.44
N GLU A 56 -2.29 13.08 13.35
CA GLU A 56 -1.49 13.89 12.43
C GLU A 56 -1.77 13.53 10.97
N MET A 57 -1.99 12.25 10.65
CA MET A 57 -2.42 11.84 9.32
C MET A 57 -3.73 12.54 8.92
N MET A 58 -4.75 12.51 9.79
CA MET A 58 -6.05 13.11 9.49
C MET A 58 -5.96 14.62 9.33
N LYS A 59 -5.13 15.29 10.13
CA LYS A 59 -4.84 16.72 9.98
C LYS A 59 -4.20 17.01 8.63
N ALA A 60 -3.17 16.25 8.24
CA ALA A 60 -2.51 16.39 6.95
C ALA A 60 -3.45 16.18 5.77
N MET A 61 -4.33 15.16 5.84
CA MET A 61 -5.33 14.89 4.78
C MET A 61 -6.33 16.03 4.62
N ARG A 62 -6.77 16.66 5.72
CA ARG A 62 -7.69 17.83 5.66
C ARG A 62 -7.03 19.05 5.03
N MET A 63 -5.76 19.30 5.33
CA MET A 63 -5.01 20.42 4.74
C MET A 63 -4.64 20.20 3.26
N ALA A 64 -4.47 18.95 2.82
CA ALA A 64 -4.15 18.65 1.43
C ALA A 64 -5.36 18.76 0.48
N GLY A 65 -6.58 18.72 1.01
CA GLY A 65 -7.83 18.84 0.24
C GLY A 65 -8.41 20.26 0.16
N SER A 66 -7.78 21.23 0.83
CA SER A 66 -8.08 22.67 0.75
C SER A 66 -7.13 23.37 -0.21
#